data_AF-A0AAJ6NQE7-F1
#
_entry.id   AF-A0AAJ6NQE7-F1
#
_cell.length_a   1.000
_cell.length_b   1.000
_cell.length_c   1.000
_cell.angle_alpha   90.00
_cell.angle_beta   90.00
_cell.angle_gamma   90.00
#
_symmetry.space_group_name_H-M   'P 1'
#
loop_
_entity.id
_entity.type
_entity.pdbx_description
1 polymer ?
#
loop_
_entity_poly.entity_id
_entity_poly.type
_entity_poly.pdbx_seq_one_letter_code
_entity_poly.pdbx_strand_id
1 'polypeptide(L)'
;MRVAVQQEDLQLLARTLQEQFLAEVPFGEVFQIKCAVNQDELMILTQHPVAVTVDTQQIFAVLEEVLQSVPTYKEQRVQCFLRVFGDKLPYAKHSLTMKQRAIGRAGEAGEEVSFLFPSPSSFSSSSSSFSSSSSSLTYSPLIEDSQEEEEELFDPLADTPDLLTTPRKRPIKPILLGAALVGIIVLGGGAYLLTRPCVMSECKEIQAAQKLKTESRQLTSRAKSESELVAVQKRLETTSADLAAIPSWSSRYQQAEELKASLSGQSAKINQVVKALQTAAVAAQKTQTPAQSLEELQTRQHLWRQAIAPLETINPNSELYKLVQPKLLKYRLSLQTVNQQLQAQERWLKKLTAAKGVASVAIKREANAKSLNDWRKVQSTWQIAVNALIVIPSNSPAAQEAQKLLLEYKPKLATARDRATKEQLAAQSYQQAVNAAKQARAYEKLNQWQAAVVYWGQAFQTAKQISQDSFYYSSAQSLIEPYSAALKQAQEKLELTNSLQQTRNDLNKTCSDEIRICTFNVNDKGITVSLTPEYEQILQSSSSEADPQNAAPVVDATNHLQVLEEALSVISDNANIPLLLYDTQGQGIYTRIPGG
;
A
#
# COMPACT_ATOMS: atom_id res chain seq x y z
N MET A 1 8.08 17.63 -33.49
CA MET A 1 8.01 16.15 -33.55
C MET A 1 6.87 15.70 -32.66
N ARG A 2 5.94 14.87 -33.15
CA ARG A 2 4.86 14.30 -32.34
C ARG A 2 5.41 13.09 -31.59
N VAL A 3 5.55 13.20 -30.27
CA VAL A 3 5.91 12.05 -29.42
C VAL A 3 4.63 11.23 -29.24
N ALA A 4 4.50 10.15 -30.00
CA ALA A 4 3.49 9.14 -29.72
C ALA A 4 3.89 8.42 -28.43
N VAL A 5 3.37 8.88 -27.29
CA VAL A 5 3.59 8.23 -25.99
C VAL A 5 2.96 6.83 -26.07
N GLN A 6 3.77 5.78 -25.91
CA GLN A 6 3.27 4.42 -25.95
C GLN A 6 2.46 4.14 -24.68
N GLN A 7 1.44 3.29 -24.77
CA GLN A 7 0.56 3.00 -23.63
C GLN A 7 1.30 2.31 -22.48
N GLU A 8 2.42 1.67 -22.78
CA GLU A 8 3.35 1.06 -21.82
C GLU A 8 4.06 2.14 -20.97
N ASP A 9 4.43 3.27 -21.58
CA ASP A 9 5.07 4.40 -20.89
C ASP A 9 4.12 5.10 -19.91
N LEU A 10 2.82 5.17 -20.23
CA LEU A 10 1.80 5.72 -19.33
C LEU A 10 1.53 4.79 -18.14
N GLN A 11 1.59 3.47 -18.35
CA GLN A 11 1.46 2.50 -17.25
C GLN A 11 2.68 2.54 -16.34
N LEU A 12 3.88 2.67 -16.93
CA LEU A 12 5.12 2.84 -16.17
C LEU A 12 5.08 4.13 -15.35
N LEU A 13 4.71 5.26 -15.95
CA LEU A 13 4.57 6.54 -15.26
C LEU A 13 3.54 6.47 -14.12
N ALA A 14 2.36 5.87 -14.37
CA ALA A 14 1.35 5.69 -13.34
C ALA A 14 1.88 4.86 -12.16
N ARG A 15 2.68 3.82 -12.45
CA ARG A 15 3.30 2.97 -11.42
C ARG A 15 4.37 3.72 -10.63
N THR A 16 5.25 4.47 -11.30
CA THR A 16 6.28 5.28 -10.63
C THR A 16 5.66 6.34 -9.73
N LEU A 17 4.63 7.04 -10.21
CA LEU A 17 3.89 8.01 -9.41
C LEU A 17 3.19 7.33 -8.21
N GLN A 18 2.63 6.13 -8.42
CA GLN A 18 2.00 5.36 -7.35
C GLN A 18 3.01 4.94 -6.27
N GLU A 19 4.22 4.53 -6.69
CA GLU A 19 5.32 4.15 -5.79
C GLU A 19 5.83 5.36 -4.99
N GLN A 20 5.92 6.55 -5.59
CA GLN A 20 6.30 7.75 -4.84
C GLN A 20 5.22 8.20 -3.85
N PHE A 21 3.95 8.10 -4.24
CA PHE A 21 2.83 8.40 -3.33
C PHE A 21 2.84 7.50 -2.11
N LEU A 22 3.17 6.21 -2.28
CA LEU A 22 3.36 5.28 -1.17
C LEU A 22 4.49 5.69 -0.22
N ALA A 23 5.51 6.39 -0.72
CA ALA A 23 6.67 6.81 0.06
C ALA A 23 6.47 8.15 0.79
N GLU A 24 5.82 9.12 0.15
CA GLU A 24 5.85 10.52 0.60
C GLU A 24 4.49 11.08 1.04
N VAL A 25 3.37 10.48 0.62
CA VAL A 25 2.03 10.97 0.94
C VAL A 25 1.43 10.11 2.07
N PRO A 26 0.97 10.73 3.19
CA PRO A 26 0.23 10.02 4.22
C PRO A 26 -0.99 9.29 3.63
N PHE A 27 -1.13 8.00 3.92
CA PHE A 27 -2.14 7.12 3.31
C PHE A 27 -2.01 6.94 1.79
N GLY A 28 -0.85 7.16 1.18
CA GLY A 28 -0.59 6.99 -0.26
C GLY A 28 -1.11 5.68 -0.89
N GLU A 29 -1.26 4.63 -0.08
CA GLU A 29 -1.80 3.32 -0.46
C GLU A 29 -3.29 3.29 -0.84
N VAL A 30 -4.07 4.27 -0.39
CA VAL A 30 -5.50 4.39 -0.72
C VAL A 30 -5.74 5.25 -1.95
N PHE A 31 -4.69 5.89 -2.47
CA PHE A 31 -4.76 6.72 -3.66
C PHE A 31 -4.61 5.84 -4.91
N GLN A 32 -5.43 6.07 -5.93
CA GLN A 32 -5.25 5.48 -7.26
C GLN A 32 -4.83 6.55 -8.26
N ILE A 33 -3.69 6.34 -8.91
CA ILE A 33 -3.19 7.23 -9.95
C ILE A 33 -3.45 6.63 -11.33
N LYS A 34 -4.00 7.45 -12.23
CA LYS A 34 -4.22 7.10 -13.65
C LYS A 34 -3.64 8.18 -14.53
N CYS A 35 -2.90 7.76 -15.56
CA CYS A 35 -2.33 8.67 -16.55
C CYS A 35 -3.02 8.46 -17.90
N ALA A 36 -3.32 9.54 -18.60
CA ALA A 36 -3.88 9.53 -19.94
C ALA A 36 -3.34 10.72 -20.73
N VAL A 37 -3.32 10.64 -22.06
CA VAL A 37 -2.97 11.77 -22.93
C VAL A 37 -4.24 12.23 -23.64
N ASN A 38 -4.51 13.53 -23.61
CA ASN A 38 -5.62 14.14 -24.32
C ASN A 38 -5.17 15.46 -24.94
N GLN A 39 -5.40 15.64 -26.25
CA GLN A 39 -5.00 16.84 -27.00
C GLN A 39 -3.52 17.24 -26.79
N ASP A 40 -2.62 16.25 -26.84
CA ASP A 40 -1.16 16.40 -26.61
C ASP A 40 -0.76 16.86 -25.19
N GLU A 41 -1.71 16.94 -24.24
CA GLU A 41 -1.46 17.20 -22.83
C GLU A 41 -1.52 15.90 -22.01
N LEU A 42 -0.56 15.73 -21.10
CA LEU A 42 -0.57 14.64 -20.14
C LEU A 42 -1.54 14.97 -19.01
N MET A 43 -2.53 14.11 -18.81
CA MET A 43 -3.49 14.21 -17.71
C MET A 43 -3.21 13.13 -16.67
N ILE A 44 -3.04 13.55 -15.42
CA ILE A 44 -2.83 12.67 -14.27
C ILE A 44 -4.03 12.84 -13.34
N LEU A 45 -4.74 11.75 -13.10
CA LEU A 45 -5.88 11.69 -12.19
C LEU A 45 -5.51 10.90 -10.94
N THR A 46 -5.57 11.57 -9.80
CA THR A 46 -5.35 10.99 -8.48
C THR A 46 -6.69 10.86 -7.75
N GLN A 47 -7.05 9.64 -7.37
CA GLN A 47 -8.34 9.31 -6.75
C GLN A 47 -8.16 8.82 -5.32
N HIS A 48 -9.03 9.19 -4.39
CA HIS A 48 -8.99 8.70 -3.00
C HIS A 48 -10.40 8.43 -2.44
N PRO A 49 -10.56 7.56 -1.42
CA PRO A 49 -11.84 7.35 -0.76
C PRO A 49 -12.25 8.55 0.11
N VAL A 50 -13.55 8.69 0.37
CA VAL A 50 -14.17 9.78 1.17
C VAL A 50 -13.57 9.89 2.58
N ALA A 51 -13.12 8.78 3.17
CA ALA A 51 -12.67 8.70 4.55
C ALA A 51 -11.24 9.27 4.80
N VAL A 52 -10.57 9.77 3.77
CA VAL A 52 -9.16 10.22 3.85
C VAL A 52 -9.12 11.75 3.77
N THR A 53 -8.50 12.38 4.77
CA THR A 53 -8.22 13.82 4.75
C THR A 53 -7.01 14.07 3.86
N VAL A 54 -7.19 14.87 2.82
CA VAL A 54 -6.19 15.09 1.77
C VAL A 54 -5.60 16.48 1.86
N ASP A 55 -4.28 16.57 2.02
CA ASP A 55 -3.54 17.81 1.77
C ASP A 55 -3.26 17.94 0.26
N THR A 56 -4.06 18.78 -0.40
CA THR A 56 -3.95 18.99 -1.85
C THR A 56 -2.61 19.60 -2.27
N GLN A 57 -1.96 20.42 -1.43
CA GLN A 57 -0.68 21.04 -1.77
C GLN A 57 0.45 20.02 -1.73
N GLN A 58 0.49 19.20 -0.68
CA GLN A 58 1.45 18.12 -0.56
C GLN A 58 1.34 17.14 -1.73
N ILE A 59 0.11 16.78 -2.13
CA ILE A 59 -0.12 15.87 -3.25
C ILE A 59 0.38 16.42 -4.59
N PHE A 60 0.13 17.70 -4.87
CA PHE A 60 0.62 18.30 -6.12
C PHE A 60 2.14 18.50 -6.11
N ALA A 61 2.74 18.79 -4.95
CA ALA A 61 4.19 18.91 -4.81
C ALA A 61 4.90 17.58 -5.13
N VAL A 62 4.40 16.45 -4.61
CA VAL A 62 4.96 15.12 -4.89
C VAL A 62 4.79 14.76 -6.38
N LEU A 63 3.65 15.07 -6.99
CA LEU A 63 3.46 14.86 -8.44
C LEU A 63 4.45 15.68 -9.26
N GLU A 64 4.68 16.94 -8.89
CA GLU A 64 5.61 17.82 -9.59
C GLU A 64 7.06 17.32 -9.47
N GLU A 65 7.50 16.92 -8.27
CA GLU A 65 8.85 16.40 -8.04
C GLU A 65 9.14 15.15 -8.88
N VAL A 66 8.21 14.20 -8.92
CA VAL A 66 8.36 12.99 -9.75
C VAL A 66 8.40 13.36 -11.23
N LEU A 67 7.53 14.25 -11.70
CA LEU A 67 7.51 14.66 -13.10
C LEU A 67 8.77 15.41 -13.52
N GLN A 68 9.40 16.17 -12.61
CA GLN A 68 10.70 16.82 -12.87
C GLN A 68 11.85 15.80 -12.96
N SER A 69 11.74 14.68 -12.23
CA SER A 69 12.74 13.61 -12.21
C SER A 69 12.77 12.76 -13.48
N VAL A 70 11.64 12.66 -14.21
CA VAL A 70 11.53 11.83 -15.43
C VAL A 70 11.90 12.65 -16.69
N PRO A 71 13.00 12.32 -17.40
CA PRO A 71 13.49 13.11 -18.53
C PRO A 71 12.50 13.23 -19.70
N THR A 72 11.67 12.21 -19.91
CA THR A 72 10.77 12.05 -21.06
C THR A 72 9.65 13.09 -21.14
N TYR A 73 9.29 13.72 -20.01
CA TYR A 73 8.12 14.62 -19.92
C TYR A 73 8.47 16.09 -19.68
N LYS A 74 9.75 16.46 -19.82
CA LYS A 74 10.28 17.81 -19.52
C LYS A 74 9.80 18.92 -20.46
N GLU A 75 9.13 18.57 -21.56
CA GLU A 75 8.68 19.53 -22.59
C GLU A 75 7.14 19.55 -22.79
N GLN A 76 6.39 18.80 -21.96
CA GLN A 76 4.95 18.61 -22.14
C GLN A 76 4.13 19.37 -21.09
N ARG A 77 2.98 19.92 -21.48
CA ARG A 77 2.02 20.50 -20.52
C ARG A 77 1.33 19.37 -19.77
N VAL A 78 1.35 19.44 -18.44
CA VAL A 78 0.76 18.42 -17.56
C VAL A 78 -0.39 19.02 -16.75
N GLN A 79 -1.54 18.34 -16.77
CA GLN A 79 -2.68 18.65 -15.93
C GLN A 79 -2.89 17.56 -14.88
N CYS A 80 -2.82 17.95 -13.61
CA CYS A 80 -3.04 17.07 -12.47
C CYS A 80 -4.43 17.33 -11.87
N PHE A 81 -5.19 16.26 -11.61
CA PHE A 81 -6.55 16.31 -11.09
C PHE A 81 -6.70 15.46 -9.85
N LEU A 82 -7.44 15.96 -8.85
CA LEU A 82 -7.77 15.24 -7.63
C LEU A 82 -9.28 14.99 -7.54
N ARG A 83 -9.64 13.77 -7.17
CA ARG A 83 -11.05 13.33 -7.11
C ARG A 83 -11.31 12.34 -5.99
N VAL A 84 -12.53 12.35 -5.46
CA VAL A 84 -13.01 11.28 -4.60
C VAL A 84 -13.46 10.07 -5.46
N PHE A 85 -13.29 8.86 -4.94
CA PHE A 85 -13.72 7.65 -5.62
C PHE A 85 -15.25 7.64 -5.78
N GLY A 86 -15.74 7.42 -7.00
CA GLY A 86 -17.18 7.44 -7.33
C GLY A 86 -17.70 8.77 -7.90
N ASP A 87 -17.03 9.89 -7.63
CA ASP A 87 -17.47 11.20 -8.13
C ASP A 87 -17.19 11.38 -9.63
N LYS A 88 -18.01 12.19 -10.31
CA LYS A 88 -17.84 12.46 -11.75
C LYS A 88 -16.82 13.57 -12.03
N LEU A 89 -16.72 14.57 -11.14
CA LEU A 89 -15.88 15.75 -11.33
C LEU A 89 -14.73 15.80 -10.32
N PRO A 90 -13.50 16.18 -10.73
CA PRO A 90 -12.42 16.46 -9.80
C PRO A 90 -12.74 17.73 -8.99
N TYR A 91 -12.36 17.74 -7.71
CA TYR A 91 -12.57 18.89 -6.84
C TYR A 91 -11.35 19.82 -6.77
N ALA A 92 -10.18 19.36 -7.24
CA ALA A 92 -8.97 20.16 -7.34
C ALA A 92 -8.21 19.87 -8.65
N LYS A 93 -7.58 20.91 -9.19
CA LYS A 93 -6.80 20.88 -10.44
C LYS A 93 -5.52 21.70 -10.26
N HIS A 94 -4.41 21.19 -10.81
CA HIS A 94 -3.15 21.90 -10.91
C HIS A 94 -2.56 21.76 -12.32
N SER A 95 -1.89 22.79 -12.83
CA SER A 95 -1.34 22.80 -14.20
C SER A 95 0.12 23.21 -14.17
N LEU A 96 0.96 22.33 -14.70
CA LEU A 96 2.41 22.47 -14.69
C LEU A 96 2.92 22.77 -16.10
N THR A 97 3.75 23.81 -16.21
CA THR A 97 4.49 24.13 -17.45
C THR A 97 5.97 24.01 -17.15
N MET A 98 6.57 22.89 -17.55
CA MET A 98 7.99 22.62 -17.32
C MET A 98 8.85 23.56 -18.18
N LYS A 99 9.55 24.51 -17.55
CA LYS A 99 10.52 25.37 -18.25
C LYS A 99 11.90 24.69 -18.24
N GLN A 100 12.52 24.63 -19.41
CA GLN A 100 13.89 24.14 -19.59
C GLN A 100 14.85 24.90 -18.66
N ARG A 101 15.53 24.20 -17.74
CA ARG A 101 16.67 24.76 -17.03
C ARG A 101 17.84 24.77 -18.02
N ALA A 102 18.04 25.90 -18.69
CA ALA A 102 19.21 26.13 -19.52
C ALA A 102 20.46 25.94 -18.64
N ILE A 103 21.21 24.86 -18.90
CA ILE A 103 22.58 24.72 -18.41
C ILE A 103 23.39 25.78 -19.16
N GLY A 104 23.97 26.70 -18.40
CA GLY A 104 24.69 27.86 -18.89
C GLY A 104 25.81 27.47 -19.85
N ARG A 105 25.79 28.11 -21.02
CA ARG A 105 26.98 28.39 -21.80
C ARG A 105 27.26 29.88 -21.64
N ALA A 106 28.45 30.20 -21.13
CA ALA A 106 28.93 31.56 -20.98
C ALA A 106 28.87 32.32 -22.32
N GLY A 107 28.49 33.60 -22.26
CA GLY A 107 28.48 34.51 -23.40
C GLY A 107 27.64 35.76 -23.17
N GLU A 108 28.23 36.70 -22.44
CA GLU A 108 28.20 38.18 -22.63
C GLU A 108 26.89 38.99 -22.83
N ALA A 109 26.85 40.04 -22.01
CA ALA A 109 26.41 41.42 -22.27
C ALA A 109 24.91 41.77 -22.23
N GLY A 110 24.60 42.78 -21.39
CA GLY A 110 23.39 43.58 -21.45
C GLY A 110 22.88 44.01 -20.08
N GLU A 111 23.45 45.09 -19.53
CA GLU A 111 22.83 45.89 -18.46
C GLU A 111 21.42 46.35 -18.87
N GLU A 112 20.47 46.30 -17.94
CA GLU A 112 19.63 47.47 -17.65
C GLU A 112 18.97 47.38 -16.25
N VAL A 113 18.99 48.53 -15.59
CA VAL A 113 18.66 48.81 -14.19
C VAL A 113 17.25 49.40 -14.09
N SER A 114 16.48 49.06 -13.04
CA SER A 114 15.68 50.01 -12.19
C SER A 114 14.64 49.26 -11.32
N PHE A 115 14.78 49.20 -9.97
CA PHE A 115 14.30 50.14 -8.90
C PHE A 115 12.79 49.96 -8.58
N LEU A 116 12.20 49.83 -7.37
CA LEU A 116 12.49 50.04 -5.92
C LEU A 116 11.48 49.19 -5.08
N PHE A 117 11.83 48.38 -4.06
CA PHE A 117 11.94 48.62 -2.58
C PHE A 117 10.67 49.12 -1.82
N PRO A 118 10.49 48.89 -0.48
CA PRO A 118 11.17 47.99 0.48
C PRO A 118 10.28 47.27 1.54
N SER A 119 10.95 46.35 2.27
CA SER A 119 10.62 45.59 3.50
C SER A 119 10.31 46.46 4.77
N PRO A 120 10.05 45.88 5.97
CA PRO A 120 11.12 45.31 6.84
C PRO A 120 10.77 43.93 7.47
N SER A 121 11.66 42.93 7.50
CA SER A 121 12.88 42.75 8.35
C SER A 121 12.51 42.21 9.75
N SER A 122 13.13 41.25 10.44
CA SER A 122 14.41 40.51 10.37
C SER A 122 14.33 39.44 11.48
N PHE A 123 15.02 38.29 11.47
CA PHE A 123 16.42 38.03 11.86
C PHE A 123 16.49 36.48 12.04
N SER A 124 17.58 35.73 11.95
CA SER A 124 18.91 35.80 11.33
C SER A 124 19.59 34.47 11.69
N SER A 125 20.30 33.86 10.71
CA SER A 125 21.55 33.05 10.83
C SER A 125 21.71 32.01 11.96
N SER A 126 22.15 30.79 11.69
CA SER A 126 23.55 30.54 11.28
C SER A 126 23.79 29.16 10.64
N SER A 127 24.76 29.18 9.72
CA SER A 127 25.42 28.09 8.99
C SER A 127 26.23 27.13 9.86
N SER A 128 26.35 25.88 9.43
CA SER A 128 27.63 25.16 9.42
C SER A 128 27.68 24.11 8.31
N SER A 129 28.64 24.32 7.41
CA SER A 129 29.10 23.34 6.42
C SER A 129 30.06 22.38 7.11
N PHE A 130 29.94 21.08 6.83
CA PHE A 130 31.02 20.13 6.98
C PHE A 130 31.15 19.28 5.71
N SER A 131 32.25 19.52 5.01
CA SER A 131 32.85 18.62 4.03
C SER A 131 33.38 17.36 4.73
N SER A 132 33.27 16.22 4.07
CA SER A 132 34.27 15.13 3.99
C SER A 132 33.67 14.01 3.12
N SER A 133 34.10 13.82 1.89
CA SER A 133 35.33 13.13 1.45
C SER A 133 34.93 11.81 0.81
N SER A 134 34.92 11.85 -0.52
CA SER A 134 34.96 10.72 -1.43
C SER A 134 36.23 9.90 -1.23
N SER A 135 36.08 8.60 -1.02
CA SER A 135 37.13 7.62 -1.24
C SER A 135 36.62 6.56 -2.22
N SER A 136 36.91 6.80 -3.49
CA SER A 136 37.00 5.78 -4.52
C SER A 136 38.32 5.03 -4.33
N LEU A 137 38.26 3.72 -4.11
CA LEU A 137 39.39 2.84 -4.36
C LEU A 137 38.96 1.73 -5.32
N THR A 138 39.55 1.84 -6.50
CA THR A 138 39.73 0.85 -7.54
C THR A 138 40.43 -0.38 -6.97
N TYR A 139 39.87 -1.57 -7.18
CA TYR A 139 40.63 -2.82 -7.10
C TYR A 139 40.08 -3.80 -8.15
N SER A 140 40.91 -4.08 -9.15
CA SER A 140 40.70 -5.14 -10.14
C SER A 140 41.48 -6.40 -9.71
N PRO A 141 41.04 -7.60 -10.13
CA PRO A 141 41.46 -8.88 -9.55
C PRO A 141 42.65 -9.55 -10.28
N LEU A 142 43.33 -10.45 -9.57
CA LEU A 142 44.26 -11.48 -10.07
C LEU A 142 43.83 -12.80 -9.39
N ILE A 143 43.09 -13.67 -10.07
CA ILE A 143 43.53 -14.88 -10.82
C ILE A 143 44.38 -15.84 -9.99
N GLU A 144 43.78 -16.96 -9.60
CA GLU A 144 44.37 -18.29 -9.84
C GLU A 144 43.26 -19.35 -10.02
N ASP A 145 43.46 -20.16 -11.06
CA ASP A 145 42.62 -21.19 -11.69
C ASP A 145 42.14 -22.30 -10.71
N SER A 146 41.01 -22.96 -10.94
CA SER A 146 40.94 -24.10 -11.87
C SER A 146 39.50 -24.51 -12.20
N GLN A 147 39.23 -24.58 -13.52
CA GLN A 147 38.43 -25.58 -14.27
C GLN A 147 36.93 -25.73 -13.94
N GLU A 148 36.02 -25.97 -14.87
CA GLU A 148 35.86 -25.84 -16.34
C GLU A 148 34.40 -26.33 -16.50
N GLU A 149 33.52 -25.55 -17.13
CA GLU A 149 32.39 -26.08 -17.93
C GLU A 149 31.66 -24.88 -18.59
N GLU A 150 31.68 -24.92 -19.92
CA GLU A 150 31.36 -23.84 -20.85
C GLU A 150 29.87 -23.52 -20.95
N GLU A 151 29.59 -22.25 -21.24
CA GLU A 151 28.31 -21.72 -21.73
C GLU A 151 28.00 -22.26 -23.13
N GLU A 152 26.74 -22.60 -23.39
CA GLU A 152 26.16 -22.46 -24.74
C GLU A 152 24.89 -21.61 -24.70
N LEU A 153 25.11 -20.35 -25.07
CA LEU A 153 24.44 -19.62 -26.16
C LEU A 153 23.12 -20.22 -26.68
N PHE A 154 22.05 -19.47 -26.46
CA PHE A 154 20.71 -19.70 -26.98
C PHE A 154 20.67 -19.48 -28.51
N ASP A 155 20.47 -20.53 -29.29
CA ASP A 155 20.26 -20.47 -30.75
C ASP A 155 18.76 -20.39 -31.09
N PRO A 156 18.29 -19.29 -31.72
CA PRO A 156 16.86 -19.03 -31.98
C PRO A 156 16.29 -19.72 -33.23
N LEU A 157 16.82 -20.86 -33.70
CA LEU A 157 16.31 -21.58 -34.88
C LEU A 157 16.21 -23.12 -34.76
N ALA A 158 16.00 -23.66 -33.57
CA ALA A 158 15.70 -25.09 -33.40
C ALA A 158 14.19 -25.39 -33.63
N ASP A 159 13.78 -25.53 -34.89
CA ASP A 159 12.71 -26.45 -35.33
C ASP A 159 12.53 -26.38 -36.86
N THR A 160 13.43 -27.02 -37.59
CA THR A 160 13.16 -27.46 -38.97
C THR A 160 13.52 -28.94 -39.10
N PRO A 161 12.62 -29.80 -39.56
CA PRO A 161 12.95 -31.19 -39.78
C PRO A 161 13.58 -31.33 -41.17
N ASP A 162 14.74 -31.98 -41.24
CA ASP A 162 15.15 -32.61 -42.49
C ASP A 162 15.60 -34.06 -42.26
N LEU A 163 15.27 -34.84 -43.27
CA LEU A 163 15.20 -36.29 -43.31
C LEU A 163 16.59 -36.95 -43.38
N LEU A 164 16.58 -38.28 -43.16
CA LEU A 164 17.64 -39.28 -43.39
C LEU A 164 18.60 -39.45 -42.17
N THR A 165 18.78 -40.62 -41.55
CA THR A 165 18.80 -41.98 -42.09
C THR A 165 18.73 -43.04 -40.97
N THR A 166 17.81 -44.01 -41.12
CA THR A 166 17.89 -45.48 -40.87
C THR A 166 18.43 -46.10 -39.56
N PRO A 167 17.82 -47.24 -39.14
CA PRO A 167 18.52 -48.33 -38.47
C PRO A 167 18.61 -49.63 -39.31
N ARG A 168 19.85 -50.14 -39.39
CA ARG A 168 20.34 -51.53 -39.20
C ARG A 168 19.56 -52.75 -39.75
N LYS A 169 20.24 -53.55 -40.59
CA LYS A 169 20.38 -55.02 -40.44
C LYS A 169 21.60 -55.59 -41.20
N ARG A 170 22.09 -56.72 -40.67
CA ARG A 170 23.43 -57.35 -40.81
C ARG A 170 23.72 -58.07 -42.14
N PRO A 171 24.99 -58.45 -42.41
CA PRO A 171 25.50 -58.79 -43.74
C PRO A 171 25.70 -60.30 -43.98
N ILE A 172 25.69 -60.71 -45.25
CA ILE A 172 26.26 -61.98 -45.74
C ILE A 172 27.11 -61.65 -46.98
N LYS A 173 28.33 -62.19 -47.03
CA LYS A 173 29.34 -62.00 -48.10
C LYS A 173 29.03 -62.86 -49.34
N PRO A 174 29.51 -62.46 -50.53
CA PRO A 174 29.29 -63.17 -51.78
C PRO A 174 30.39 -64.22 -52.05
N ILE A 175 30.03 -65.27 -52.80
CA ILE A 175 30.96 -66.17 -53.48
C ILE A 175 30.64 -66.11 -54.98
N LEU A 176 31.68 -65.89 -55.77
CA LEU A 176 31.74 -66.02 -57.23
C LEU A 176 31.35 -67.43 -57.69
N LEU A 177 30.56 -67.53 -58.76
CA LEU A 177 30.75 -68.61 -59.73
C LEU A 177 30.27 -68.17 -61.12
N GLY A 178 31.16 -68.37 -62.09
CA GLY A 178 31.02 -67.95 -63.47
C GLY A 178 30.17 -68.90 -64.33
N ALA A 179 30.11 -68.49 -65.60
CA ALA A 179 29.41 -69.06 -66.74
C ALA A 179 29.33 -70.60 -66.81
N ALA A 180 28.17 -71.11 -67.21
CA ALA A 180 27.90 -71.58 -68.58
C ALA A 180 26.64 -72.47 -68.60
N LEU A 181 25.72 -72.19 -69.54
CA LEU A 181 25.17 -73.12 -70.53
C LEU A 181 23.73 -72.78 -70.96
N VAL A 182 23.58 -72.92 -72.26
CA VAL A 182 22.41 -72.77 -73.11
C VAL A 182 21.28 -73.72 -72.70
N GLY A 183 20.04 -73.23 -72.76
CA GLY A 183 18.84 -74.05 -72.64
C GLY A 183 17.60 -73.28 -73.07
N ILE A 184 17.16 -73.51 -74.31
CA ILE A 184 15.93 -72.98 -74.92
C ILE A 184 14.71 -73.40 -74.10
N ILE A 185 13.96 -72.45 -73.53
CA ILE A 185 12.52 -72.61 -73.22
C ILE A 185 11.77 -71.30 -73.54
N VAL A 186 11.22 -71.27 -74.76
CA VAL A 186 9.81 -71.00 -75.07
C VAL A 186 9.13 -69.84 -74.30
N LEU A 187 8.94 -68.74 -75.02
CA LEU A 187 7.68 -67.97 -75.14
C LEU A 187 6.56 -68.41 -74.17
N GLY A 188 6.50 -67.82 -72.98
CA GLY A 188 5.41 -68.11 -72.03
C GLY A 188 5.25 -67.16 -70.84
N GLY A 189 6.02 -66.07 -70.75
CA GLY A 189 5.96 -65.11 -69.64
C GLY A 189 5.35 -63.75 -69.99
N GLY A 190 4.97 -63.51 -71.25
CA GLY A 190 4.41 -62.22 -71.70
C GLY A 190 2.91 -62.06 -71.42
N ALA A 191 2.18 -63.16 -71.22
CA ALA A 191 0.72 -63.11 -71.11
C ALA A 191 0.21 -62.69 -69.72
N TYR A 192 0.98 -62.90 -68.64
CA TYR A 192 0.51 -62.59 -67.27
C TYR A 192 0.70 -61.11 -66.88
N LEU A 193 1.50 -60.35 -67.64
CA LEU A 193 1.62 -58.90 -67.49
C LEU A 193 0.58 -58.13 -68.33
N LEU A 194 0.01 -58.77 -69.35
CA LEU A 194 -1.02 -58.20 -70.22
C LEU A 194 -2.46 -58.41 -69.73
N THR A 195 -2.67 -59.21 -68.68
CA THR A 195 -4.00 -59.46 -68.09
C THR A 195 -4.39 -58.45 -67.00
N ARG A 196 -3.54 -57.46 -66.69
CA ARG A 196 -3.93 -56.38 -65.76
C ARG A 196 -4.90 -55.40 -66.43
N PRO A 197 -5.99 -54.99 -65.75
CA PRO A 197 -7.15 -54.32 -66.34
C PRO A 197 -6.91 -52.90 -66.90
N CYS A 198 -5.67 -52.44 -67.03
CA CYS A 198 -5.32 -51.12 -67.55
C CYS A 198 -4.41 -51.14 -68.79
N VAL A 199 -4.11 -52.31 -69.36
CA VAL A 199 -3.21 -52.46 -70.53
C VAL A 199 -3.96 -52.59 -71.87
N MET A 200 -5.20 -53.11 -71.87
CA MET A 200 -5.97 -53.34 -73.11
C MET A 200 -7.45 -52.85 -73.06
N SER A 201 -7.93 -52.31 -71.93
CA SER A 201 -9.31 -51.79 -71.76
C SER A 201 -9.38 -50.53 -70.88
N GLU A 202 -10.57 -49.94 -70.72
CA GLU A 202 -10.81 -48.82 -69.80
C GLU A 202 -10.33 -49.15 -68.38
N CYS A 203 -9.41 -48.33 -67.85
CA CYS A 203 -8.85 -48.50 -66.50
C CYS A 203 -9.87 -48.00 -65.48
N LYS A 204 -10.60 -48.93 -64.85
CA LYS A 204 -11.69 -48.64 -63.91
C LYS A 204 -11.20 -47.81 -62.72
N GLU A 205 -9.96 -47.99 -62.32
CA GLU A 205 -9.29 -47.31 -61.21
C GLU A 205 -9.11 -45.81 -61.50
N ILE A 206 -8.71 -45.45 -62.72
CA ILE A 206 -8.57 -44.04 -63.15
C ILE A 206 -9.94 -43.37 -63.28
N GLN A 207 -10.94 -44.08 -63.82
CA GLN A 207 -12.30 -43.56 -63.94
C GLN A 207 -12.95 -43.35 -62.55
N ALA A 208 -12.75 -44.29 -61.62
CA ALA A 208 -13.18 -44.16 -60.24
C ALA A 208 -12.49 -42.99 -59.53
N ALA A 209 -11.19 -42.81 -59.73
CA ALA A 209 -10.43 -41.69 -59.18
C ALA A 209 -10.88 -40.32 -59.73
N GLN A 210 -11.15 -40.22 -61.04
CA GLN A 210 -11.66 -38.99 -61.66
C GLN A 210 -13.06 -38.62 -61.15
N LYS A 211 -13.95 -39.62 -61.02
CA LYS A 211 -15.26 -39.43 -60.40
C LYS A 211 -15.14 -38.99 -58.95
N LEU A 212 -14.29 -39.67 -58.17
CA LEU A 212 -14.07 -39.35 -56.77
C LEU A 212 -13.46 -37.95 -56.58
N LYS A 213 -12.56 -37.48 -57.45
CA LYS A 213 -11.98 -36.12 -57.39
C LYS A 213 -13.04 -35.01 -57.39
N THR A 214 -14.18 -35.24 -58.05
CA THR A 214 -15.29 -34.27 -58.14
C THR A 214 -16.30 -34.52 -57.02
N GLU A 215 -16.66 -35.78 -56.76
CA GLU A 215 -17.58 -36.15 -55.68
C GLU A 215 -17.03 -35.79 -54.30
N SER A 216 -15.72 -35.96 -54.07
CA SER A 216 -15.08 -35.64 -52.79
C SER A 216 -15.29 -34.18 -52.41
N ARG A 217 -15.12 -33.24 -53.34
CA ARG A 217 -15.36 -31.80 -53.11
C ARG A 217 -16.79 -31.53 -52.66
N GLN A 218 -17.76 -32.17 -53.32
CA GLN A 218 -19.16 -32.03 -52.97
C GLN A 218 -19.47 -32.66 -51.60
N LEU A 219 -18.94 -33.84 -51.32
CA LEU A 219 -19.08 -34.53 -50.02
C LEU A 219 -18.43 -33.72 -48.89
N THR A 220 -17.22 -33.20 -49.10
CA THR A 220 -16.54 -32.31 -48.16
C THR A 220 -17.33 -31.04 -47.90
N SER A 221 -17.91 -30.42 -48.94
CA SER A 221 -18.72 -29.20 -48.79
C SER A 221 -20.03 -29.40 -48.02
N ARG A 222 -20.55 -30.63 -48.03
CA ARG A 222 -21.79 -31.03 -47.35
C ARG A 222 -21.56 -31.63 -45.98
N ALA A 223 -20.31 -31.97 -45.65
CA ALA A 223 -19.95 -32.59 -44.40
C ALA A 223 -20.34 -31.69 -43.22
N LYS A 224 -21.15 -32.24 -42.31
CA LYS A 224 -21.61 -31.54 -41.09
C LYS A 224 -20.82 -31.96 -39.85
N SER A 225 -20.05 -33.03 -39.93
CA SER A 225 -19.41 -33.68 -38.81
C SER A 225 -17.97 -34.10 -39.12
N GLU A 226 -17.19 -34.33 -38.06
CA GLU A 226 -15.83 -34.88 -38.17
C GLU A 226 -15.86 -36.30 -38.77
N SER A 227 -16.81 -37.13 -38.36
CA SER A 227 -16.94 -38.50 -38.86
C SER A 227 -17.20 -38.57 -40.37
N GLU A 228 -18.01 -37.65 -40.90
CA GLU A 228 -18.22 -37.52 -42.35
C GLU A 228 -16.93 -37.12 -43.09
N LEU A 229 -16.12 -36.22 -42.52
CA LEU A 229 -14.82 -35.87 -43.09
C LEU A 229 -13.83 -37.04 -43.07
N VAL A 230 -13.78 -37.80 -41.97
CA VAL A 230 -12.95 -39.01 -41.86
C VAL A 230 -13.35 -40.05 -42.91
N ALA A 231 -14.65 -40.21 -43.18
CA ALA A 231 -15.12 -41.12 -44.23
C ALA A 231 -14.67 -40.68 -45.63
N VAL A 232 -14.72 -39.38 -45.94
CA VAL A 232 -14.21 -38.84 -47.21
C VAL A 232 -12.69 -39.00 -47.30
N GLN A 233 -11.96 -38.70 -46.23
CA GLN A 233 -10.51 -38.88 -46.15
C GLN A 233 -10.12 -40.33 -46.46
N LYS A 234 -10.75 -41.30 -45.78
CA LYS A 234 -10.46 -42.72 -45.97
C LYS A 234 -10.71 -43.16 -47.42
N ARG A 235 -11.79 -42.68 -48.05
CA ARG A 235 -12.09 -42.99 -49.45
C ARG A 235 -11.04 -42.41 -50.41
N LEU A 236 -10.57 -41.19 -50.16
CA LEU A 236 -9.47 -40.57 -50.92
C LEU A 236 -8.15 -41.34 -50.76
N GLU A 237 -7.81 -41.75 -49.54
CA GLU A 237 -6.59 -42.51 -49.24
C GLU A 237 -6.62 -43.89 -49.88
N THR A 238 -7.73 -44.63 -49.77
CA THR A 238 -7.90 -45.94 -50.41
C THR A 238 -7.78 -45.83 -51.93
N THR A 239 -8.48 -44.89 -52.57
CA THR A 239 -8.37 -44.71 -54.03
C THR A 239 -6.99 -44.22 -54.46
N SER A 240 -6.30 -43.42 -53.65
CA SER A 240 -4.92 -43.03 -53.90
C SER A 240 -3.95 -44.22 -53.81
N ALA A 241 -4.20 -45.17 -52.91
CA ALA A 241 -3.45 -46.42 -52.80
C ALA A 241 -3.72 -47.37 -53.99
N ASP A 242 -4.97 -47.46 -54.44
CA ASP A 242 -5.36 -48.25 -55.61
C ASP A 242 -4.67 -47.75 -56.89
N LEU A 243 -4.53 -46.43 -57.05
CA LEU A 243 -3.79 -45.82 -58.17
C LEU A 243 -2.29 -46.14 -58.13
N ALA A 244 -1.70 -46.33 -56.94
CA ALA A 244 -0.29 -46.69 -56.80
C ALA A 244 0.01 -48.14 -57.26
N ALA A 245 -1.03 -48.97 -57.44
CA ALA A 245 -0.88 -50.32 -57.98
C ALA A 245 -0.67 -50.33 -59.52
N ILE A 246 -0.85 -49.18 -60.19
CA ILE A 246 -0.59 -49.02 -61.63
C ILE A 246 0.92 -48.92 -61.84
N PRO A 247 1.53 -49.83 -62.61
CA PRO A 247 2.98 -49.86 -62.78
C PRO A 247 3.49 -48.76 -63.72
N SER A 248 4.76 -48.40 -63.56
CA SER A 248 5.43 -47.31 -64.30
C SER A 248 5.49 -47.51 -65.81
N TRP A 249 5.41 -48.75 -66.29
CA TRP A 249 5.41 -49.09 -67.72
C TRP A 249 4.02 -48.95 -68.38
N SER A 250 2.97 -48.65 -67.60
CA SER A 250 1.63 -48.40 -68.15
C SER A 250 1.58 -47.06 -68.88
N SER A 251 0.95 -47.01 -70.06
CA SER A 251 0.70 -45.76 -70.79
C SER A 251 -0.15 -44.74 -70.01
N ARG A 252 -0.84 -45.19 -68.96
CA ARG A 252 -1.66 -44.35 -68.08
C ARG A 252 -0.99 -43.99 -66.76
N TYR A 253 0.28 -44.34 -66.58
CA TYR A 253 1.01 -44.12 -65.33
C TYR A 253 1.10 -42.64 -64.94
N GLN A 254 1.42 -41.75 -65.88
CA GLN A 254 1.48 -40.31 -65.61
C GLN A 254 0.14 -39.75 -65.13
N GLN A 255 -0.95 -40.14 -65.79
CA GLN A 255 -2.31 -39.76 -65.41
C GLN A 255 -2.68 -40.28 -64.01
N ALA A 256 -2.25 -41.49 -63.67
CA ALA A 256 -2.45 -42.08 -62.34
C ALA A 256 -1.67 -41.32 -61.26
N GLU A 257 -0.41 -40.95 -61.51
CA GLU A 257 0.40 -40.18 -60.55
C GLU A 257 -0.13 -38.75 -60.34
N GLU A 258 -0.59 -38.06 -61.38
CA GLU A 258 -1.23 -36.74 -61.25
C GLU A 258 -2.53 -36.81 -60.42
N LEU A 259 -3.38 -37.81 -60.67
CA LEU A 259 -4.60 -38.03 -59.90
C LEU A 259 -4.29 -38.41 -58.46
N LYS A 260 -3.31 -39.28 -58.25
CA LYS A 260 -2.82 -39.67 -56.92
C LYS A 260 -2.31 -38.47 -56.13
N ALA A 261 -1.48 -37.62 -56.73
CA ALA A 261 -0.99 -36.39 -56.10
C ALA A 261 -2.16 -35.44 -55.75
N SER A 262 -3.13 -35.28 -56.66
CA SER A 262 -4.32 -34.46 -56.42
C SER A 262 -5.21 -35.01 -55.29
N LEU A 263 -5.45 -36.32 -55.23
CA LEU A 263 -6.29 -36.96 -54.21
C LEU A 263 -5.57 -36.98 -52.86
N SER A 264 -4.26 -37.27 -52.84
CA SER A 264 -3.40 -37.20 -51.66
C SER A 264 -3.37 -35.78 -51.08
N GLY A 265 -3.24 -34.76 -51.93
CA GLY A 265 -3.27 -33.36 -51.50
C GLY A 265 -4.63 -32.94 -50.90
N GLN A 266 -5.75 -33.43 -51.46
CA GLN A 266 -7.07 -33.23 -50.86
C GLN A 266 -7.21 -33.97 -49.52
N SER A 267 -6.75 -35.22 -49.46
CA SER A 267 -6.75 -36.00 -48.21
C SER A 267 -5.92 -35.32 -47.12
N ALA A 268 -4.72 -34.82 -47.45
CA ALA A 268 -3.85 -34.13 -46.49
C ALA A 268 -4.53 -32.88 -45.90
N LYS A 269 -5.23 -32.09 -46.71
CA LYS A 269 -6.02 -30.94 -46.24
C LYS A 269 -7.15 -31.37 -45.31
N ILE A 270 -7.89 -32.43 -45.65
CA ILE A 270 -8.95 -32.97 -44.79
C ILE A 270 -8.35 -33.50 -43.48
N ASN A 271 -7.25 -34.23 -43.54
CA ASN A 271 -6.54 -34.78 -42.38
C ASN A 271 -6.10 -33.68 -41.41
N GLN A 272 -5.57 -32.56 -41.92
CA GLN A 272 -5.19 -31.42 -41.10
C GLN A 272 -6.40 -30.85 -40.33
N VAL A 273 -7.56 -30.74 -40.98
CA VAL A 273 -8.81 -30.32 -40.32
C VAL A 273 -9.28 -31.36 -39.31
N VAL A 274 -9.30 -32.64 -39.66
CA VAL A 274 -9.71 -33.73 -38.76
C VAL A 274 -8.84 -33.74 -37.50
N LYS A 275 -7.51 -33.68 -37.64
CA LYS A 275 -6.59 -33.60 -36.50
C LYS A 275 -6.90 -32.39 -35.62
N ALA A 276 -7.14 -31.22 -36.22
CA ALA A 276 -7.50 -30.02 -35.48
C ALA A 276 -8.82 -30.15 -34.71
N LEU A 277 -9.84 -30.77 -35.32
CA LEU A 277 -11.12 -31.06 -34.67
C LEU A 277 -10.96 -32.04 -33.50
N GLN A 278 -10.10 -33.05 -33.64
CA GLN A 278 -9.78 -34.02 -32.58
C GLN A 278 -9.04 -33.36 -31.42
N THR A 279 -8.03 -32.53 -31.70
CA THR A 279 -7.34 -31.75 -30.66
C THR A 279 -8.32 -30.83 -29.92
N ALA A 280 -9.26 -30.19 -30.64
CA ALA A 280 -10.31 -29.39 -30.01
C ALA A 280 -11.27 -30.22 -29.16
N ALA A 281 -11.58 -31.47 -29.54
CA ALA A 281 -12.40 -32.37 -28.74
C ALA A 281 -11.70 -32.74 -27.41
N VAL A 282 -10.40 -33.00 -27.44
CA VAL A 282 -9.58 -33.21 -26.24
C VAL A 282 -9.55 -31.96 -25.37
N ALA A 283 -9.36 -30.78 -25.97
CA ALA A 283 -9.39 -29.50 -25.25
C ALA A 283 -10.76 -29.25 -24.59
N ALA A 284 -11.85 -29.53 -25.30
CA ALA A 284 -13.21 -29.40 -24.80
C ALA A 284 -13.46 -30.34 -23.63
N GLN A 285 -13.06 -31.62 -23.74
CA GLN A 285 -13.19 -32.60 -22.66
C GLN A 285 -12.43 -32.14 -21.40
N LYS A 286 -11.18 -31.71 -21.54
CA LYS A 286 -10.40 -31.20 -20.41
C LYS A 286 -10.99 -29.92 -19.81
N THR A 287 -11.72 -29.13 -20.57
CA THR A 287 -12.34 -27.90 -20.07
C THR A 287 -13.61 -28.17 -19.24
N GLN A 288 -14.18 -29.38 -19.30
CA GLN A 288 -15.40 -29.74 -18.53
C GLN A 288 -15.16 -29.78 -17.02
N THR A 289 -13.93 -30.04 -16.58
CA THR A 289 -13.58 -30.04 -15.15
C THR A 289 -12.99 -28.68 -14.74
N PRO A 290 -13.26 -28.19 -13.52
CA PRO A 290 -12.53 -27.04 -12.98
C PRO A 290 -11.03 -27.33 -12.95
N ALA A 291 -10.22 -26.38 -13.41
CA ALA A 291 -8.76 -26.54 -13.38
C ALA A 291 -8.24 -26.48 -11.94
N GLN A 292 -7.32 -27.38 -11.60
CA GLN A 292 -6.74 -27.50 -10.26
C GLN A 292 -5.37 -26.81 -10.15
N SER A 293 -4.73 -26.51 -11.29
CA SER A 293 -3.42 -25.87 -11.33
C SER A 293 -3.26 -24.89 -12.50
N LEU A 294 -2.24 -24.03 -12.41
CA LEU A 294 -1.84 -23.15 -13.51
C LEU A 294 -1.35 -23.95 -14.73
N GLU A 295 -0.59 -25.02 -14.48
CA GLU A 295 -0.04 -25.92 -15.51
C GLU A 295 -1.17 -26.60 -16.31
N GLU A 296 -2.26 -26.97 -15.64
CA GLU A 296 -3.43 -27.52 -16.30
C GLU A 296 -4.11 -26.49 -17.23
N LEU A 297 -4.23 -25.23 -16.79
CA LEU A 297 -4.76 -24.15 -17.63
C LEU A 297 -3.85 -23.84 -18.83
N GLN A 298 -2.53 -23.86 -18.65
CA GLN A 298 -1.56 -23.71 -19.74
C GLN A 298 -1.68 -24.85 -20.75
N THR A 299 -1.84 -26.08 -20.28
CA THR A 299 -2.07 -27.25 -21.14
C THR A 299 -3.36 -27.09 -21.95
N ARG A 300 -4.46 -26.65 -21.32
CA ARG A 300 -5.72 -26.37 -22.02
C ARG A 300 -5.56 -25.26 -23.07
N GLN A 301 -4.83 -24.19 -22.74
CA GLN A 301 -4.52 -23.09 -23.67
C GLN A 301 -3.74 -23.61 -24.90
N HIS A 302 -2.71 -24.43 -24.68
CA HIS A 302 -1.91 -25.02 -25.75
C HIS A 302 -2.76 -25.88 -26.69
N LEU A 303 -3.60 -26.76 -26.14
CA LEU A 303 -4.51 -27.60 -26.94
C LEU A 303 -5.47 -26.76 -27.80
N TRP A 304 -6.04 -25.69 -27.23
CA TRP A 304 -6.90 -24.79 -28.01
C TRP A 304 -6.14 -24.09 -29.14
N ARG A 305 -4.92 -23.58 -28.89
CA ARG A 305 -4.09 -22.95 -29.93
C ARG A 305 -3.71 -23.94 -31.03
N GLN A 306 -3.30 -25.15 -30.66
CA GLN A 306 -2.93 -26.22 -31.58
C GLN A 306 -4.11 -26.63 -32.47
N ALA A 307 -5.34 -26.62 -31.93
CA ALA A 307 -6.55 -26.88 -32.71
C ALA A 307 -6.96 -25.71 -33.61
N ILE A 308 -6.72 -24.46 -33.18
CA ILE A 308 -7.15 -23.26 -33.90
C ILE A 308 -6.24 -22.96 -35.11
N ALA A 309 -4.92 -23.01 -34.92
CA ALA A 309 -3.93 -22.61 -35.93
C ALA A 309 -4.18 -23.22 -37.33
N PRO A 310 -4.32 -24.56 -37.50
CA PRO A 310 -4.61 -25.15 -38.80
C PRO A 310 -5.96 -24.71 -39.39
N LEU A 311 -6.97 -24.49 -38.55
CA LEU A 311 -8.32 -24.09 -39.00
C LEU A 311 -8.37 -22.64 -39.50
N GLU A 312 -7.49 -21.78 -39.00
CA GLU A 312 -7.38 -20.37 -39.44
C GLU A 312 -6.78 -20.23 -40.84
N THR A 313 -5.98 -21.21 -41.29
CA THR A 313 -5.39 -21.22 -42.63
C THR A 313 -6.39 -21.53 -43.75
N ILE A 314 -7.62 -21.90 -43.41
CA ILE A 314 -8.63 -22.32 -44.38
C ILE A 314 -9.29 -21.10 -45.04
N ASN A 315 -9.02 -20.95 -46.32
CA ASN A 315 -9.56 -19.87 -47.16
C ASN A 315 -11.11 -19.91 -47.23
N PRO A 316 -11.79 -18.74 -47.27
CA PRO A 316 -13.24 -18.62 -47.55
C PRO A 316 -13.78 -19.41 -48.74
N ASN A 317 -12.95 -19.62 -49.77
CA ASN A 317 -13.32 -20.36 -50.98
C ASN A 317 -13.14 -21.88 -50.85
N SER A 318 -12.63 -22.38 -49.72
CA SER A 318 -12.44 -23.81 -49.46
C SER A 318 -13.77 -24.53 -49.23
N GLU A 319 -13.89 -25.76 -49.72
CA GLU A 319 -15.04 -26.62 -49.46
C GLU A 319 -15.24 -26.90 -47.95
N LEU A 320 -14.16 -26.80 -47.16
CA LEU A 320 -14.15 -27.02 -45.71
C LEU A 320 -14.67 -25.81 -44.90
N TYR A 321 -14.77 -24.63 -45.54
CA TYR A 321 -15.04 -23.37 -44.85
C TYR A 321 -16.36 -23.39 -44.06
N LYS A 322 -17.43 -23.93 -44.66
CA LYS A 322 -18.77 -23.99 -44.03
C LYS A 322 -18.80 -24.77 -42.72
N LEU A 323 -18.01 -25.85 -42.62
CA LEU A 323 -17.90 -26.64 -41.41
C LEU A 323 -17.00 -25.96 -40.37
N VAL A 324 -15.89 -25.37 -40.83
CA VAL A 324 -14.83 -24.89 -39.95
C VAL A 324 -15.18 -23.57 -39.29
N GLN A 325 -15.74 -22.60 -40.01
CA GLN A 325 -16.03 -21.27 -39.46
C GLN A 325 -16.85 -21.27 -38.16
N PRO A 326 -18.01 -21.97 -38.06
CA PRO A 326 -18.77 -21.98 -36.82
C PRO A 326 -18.03 -22.68 -35.66
N LYS A 327 -17.17 -23.66 -35.96
CA LYS A 327 -16.34 -24.34 -34.95
C LYS A 327 -15.19 -23.45 -34.48
N LEU A 328 -14.52 -22.78 -35.41
CA LEU A 328 -13.43 -21.84 -35.15
C LEU A 328 -13.88 -20.71 -34.22
N LEU A 329 -15.07 -20.16 -34.43
CA LEU A 329 -15.65 -19.15 -33.53
C LEU A 329 -15.81 -19.69 -32.10
N LYS A 330 -16.35 -20.90 -31.95
CA LYS A 330 -16.50 -21.56 -30.64
C LYS A 330 -15.14 -21.81 -29.97
N TYR A 331 -14.15 -22.27 -30.71
CA TYR A 331 -12.83 -22.57 -30.17
C TYR A 331 -12.10 -21.30 -29.71
N ARG A 332 -12.21 -20.19 -30.47
CA ARG A 332 -11.67 -18.89 -30.06
C ARG A 332 -12.29 -18.38 -28.76
N LEU A 333 -13.61 -18.54 -28.59
CA LEU A 333 -14.29 -18.19 -27.34
C LEU A 333 -13.81 -19.05 -26.15
N SER A 334 -13.64 -20.35 -26.36
CA SER A 334 -13.06 -21.25 -25.34
C SER A 334 -11.63 -20.85 -24.97
N LEU A 335 -10.79 -20.54 -25.95
CA LEU A 335 -9.42 -20.05 -25.71
C LEU A 335 -9.43 -18.74 -24.92
N GLN A 336 -10.31 -17.80 -25.28
CA GLN A 336 -10.46 -16.53 -24.55
C GLN A 336 -10.85 -16.78 -23.08
N THR A 337 -11.75 -17.73 -22.83
CA THR A 337 -12.19 -18.10 -21.47
C THR A 337 -11.03 -18.67 -20.65
N VAL A 338 -10.25 -19.59 -21.23
CA VAL A 338 -9.06 -20.15 -20.58
C VAL A 338 -8.02 -19.07 -20.32
N ASN A 339 -7.80 -18.15 -21.25
CA ASN A 339 -6.87 -17.02 -21.05
C ASN A 339 -7.30 -16.10 -19.91
N GLN A 340 -8.59 -15.79 -19.79
CA GLN A 340 -9.11 -15.00 -18.68
C GLN A 340 -8.93 -15.70 -17.33
N GLN A 341 -9.17 -17.01 -17.27
CA GLN A 341 -8.93 -17.81 -16.06
C GLN A 341 -7.44 -17.80 -15.69
N LEU A 342 -6.55 -17.99 -16.67
CA LEU A 342 -5.10 -17.99 -16.47
C LEU A 342 -4.63 -16.65 -15.91
N GLN A 343 -5.05 -15.53 -16.50
CA GLN A 343 -4.75 -14.19 -15.98
C GLN A 343 -5.28 -13.97 -14.56
N ALA A 344 -6.48 -14.47 -14.24
CA ALA A 344 -7.03 -14.38 -12.89
C ALA A 344 -6.17 -15.17 -11.89
N GLN A 345 -5.78 -16.40 -12.24
CA GLN A 345 -4.95 -17.23 -11.36
C GLN A 345 -3.54 -16.66 -11.15
N GLU A 346 -2.91 -16.11 -12.20
CA GLU A 346 -1.63 -15.42 -12.07
C GLU A 346 -1.71 -14.20 -11.15
N ARG A 347 -2.82 -13.43 -11.19
CA ARG A 347 -3.03 -12.31 -10.27
C ARG A 347 -3.09 -12.76 -8.83
N TRP A 348 -3.68 -13.92 -8.54
CA TRP A 348 -3.73 -14.46 -7.18
C TRP A 348 -2.36 -14.92 -6.68
N LEU A 349 -1.56 -15.56 -7.54
CA LEU A 349 -0.18 -15.91 -7.22
C LEU A 349 0.68 -14.66 -6.97
N LYS A 350 0.55 -13.62 -7.82
CA LYS A 350 1.22 -12.33 -7.60
C LYS A 350 0.82 -11.69 -6.27
N LYS A 351 -0.48 -11.72 -5.92
CA LYS A 351 -0.97 -11.23 -4.62
C LYS A 351 -0.37 -12.01 -3.45
N LEU A 352 -0.29 -13.34 -3.55
CA LEU A 352 0.33 -14.19 -2.53
C LEU A 352 1.81 -13.83 -2.34
N THR A 353 2.58 -13.70 -3.44
CA THR A 353 3.99 -13.32 -3.38
C THR A 353 4.17 -11.90 -2.82
N ALA A 354 3.35 -10.95 -3.25
CA ALA A 354 3.37 -9.59 -2.71
C ALA A 354 3.04 -9.58 -1.21
N ALA A 355 2.07 -10.36 -0.76
CA ALA A 355 1.72 -10.48 0.66
C ALA A 355 2.88 -11.03 1.50
N LYS A 356 3.60 -12.05 1.01
CA LYS A 356 4.82 -12.56 1.65
C LYS A 356 5.91 -11.47 1.72
N GLY A 357 6.10 -10.72 0.64
CA GLY A 357 7.03 -9.58 0.59
C GLY A 357 6.69 -8.52 1.63
N VAL A 358 5.43 -8.09 1.69
CA VAL A 358 4.95 -7.11 2.69
C VAL A 358 5.09 -7.64 4.12
N ALA A 359 4.78 -8.92 4.35
CA ALA A 359 4.96 -9.54 5.67
C ALA A 359 6.44 -9.56 6.09
N SER A 360 7.38 -9.81 5.18
CA SER A 360 8.81 -9.72 5.48
C SER A 360 9.24 -8.31 5.91
N VAL A 361 8.65 -7.28 5.30
CA VAL A 361 8.85 -5.88 5.70
C VAL A 361 8.23 -5.62 7.08
N ALA A 362 7.04 -6.16 7.35
CA ALA A 362 6.38 -6.03 8.63
C ALA A 362 7.24 -6.62 9.77
N ILE A 363 7.80 -7.82 9.58
CA ILE A 363 8.71 -8.48 10.53
C ILE A 363 9.94 -7.60 10.82
N LYS A 364 10.58 -7.07 9.77
CA LYS A 364 11.74 -6.18 9.93
C LYS A 364 11.40 -4.88 10.65
N ARG A 365 10.23 -4.30 10.37
CA ARG A 365 9.76 -3.08 11.05
C ARG A 365 9.44 -3.35 12.51
N GLU A 366 8.81 -4.48 12.80
CA GLU A 366 8.47 -4.92 14.16
C GLU A 366 9.72 -5.05 15.04
N ALA A 367 10.77 -5.68 14.51
CA ALA A 367 12.05 -5.81 15.23
C ALA A 367 12.76 -4.48 15.53
N ASN A 368 12.47 -3.42 14.77
CA ASN A 368 13.14 -2.13 14.88
C ASN A 368 12.24 -1.01 15.45
N ALA A 369 11.00 -1.31 15.81
CA ALA A 369 10.03 -0.30 16.24
C ALA A 369 10.41 0.29 17.60
N LYS A 370 10.59 1.61 17.66
CA LYS A 370 11.00 2.34 18.87
C LYS A 370 10.06 3.50 19.23
N SER A 371 8.95 3.63 18.51
CA SER A 371 8.00 4.72 18.69
C SER A 371 6.58 4.29 18.36
N LEU A 372 5.60 5.10 18.80
CA LEU A 372 4.20 4.94 18.40
C LEU A 372 4.04 4.98 16.88
N ASN A 373 4.77 5.86 16.18
CA ASN A 373 4.68 5.97 14.73
C ASN A 373 5.17 4.69 14.05
N ASP A 374 6.24 4.08 14.58
CA ASP A 374 6.74 2.81 14.06
C ASP A 374 5.72 1.69 14.25
N TRP A 375 5.10 1.57 15.42
CA TRP A 375 4.07 0.55 15.66
C TRP A 375 2.82 0.74 14.80
N ARG A 376 2.41 1.98 14.50
CA ARG A 376 1.35 2.25 13.52
C ARG A 376 1.73 1.79 12.11
N LYS A 377 3.00 1.97 11.72
CA LYS A 377 3.53 1.44 10.46
C LYS A 377 3.58 -0.09 10.46
N VAL A 378 3.98 -0.72 11.56
CA VAL A 378 3.97 -2.19 11.69
C VAL A 378 2.54 -2.73 11.54
N GLN A 379 1.58 -2.15 12.26
CA GLN A 379 0.16 -2.51 12.18
C GLN A 379 -0.39 -2.39 10.75
N SER A 380 -0.19 -1.25 10.09
CA SER A 380 -0.65 -1.05 8.70
C SER A 380 0.01 -2.02 7.74
N THR A 381 1.32 -2.27 7.88
CA THR A 381 2.04 -3.23 7.03
C THR A 381 1.49 -4.65 7.19
N TRP A 382 1.22 -5.10 8.42
CA TRP A 382 0.56 -6.39 8.66
C TRP A 382 -0.86 -6.44 8.11
N GLN A 383 -1.62 -5.34 8.22
CA GLN A 383 -2.98 -5.25 7.69
C GLN A 383 -3.00 -5.41 6.17
N ILE A 384 -2.04 -4.81 5.44
CA ILE A 384 -1.90 -4.96 4.00
C ILE A 384 -1.64 -6.42 3.63
N ALA A 385 -0.69 -7.08 4.31
CA ALA A 385 -0.38 -8.49 4.07
C ALA A 385 -1.61 -9.39 4.29
N VAL A 386 -2.34 -9.21 5.40
CA VAL A 386 -3.55 -9.97 5.71
C VAL A 386 -4.66 -9.70 4.69
N ASN A 387 -4.91 -8.44 4.33
CA ASN A 387 -5.95 -8.06 3.36
C ASN A 387 -5.66 -8.64 1.96
N ALA A 388 -4.39 -8.67 1.56
CA ALA A 388 -3.98 -9.25 0.29
C ALA A 388 -4.25 -10.77 0.22
N LEU A 389 -4.17 -11.47 1.36
CA LEU A 389 -4.42 -12.91 1.45
C LEU A 389 -5.91 -13.26 1.60
N ILE A 390 -6.70 -12.48 2.35
CA ILE A 390 -8.13 -12.74 2.60
C ILE A 390 -8.94 -12.77 1.30
N VAL A 391 -8.57 -11.96 0.32
CA VAL A 391 -9.30 -11.85 -0.96
C VAL A 391 -8.98 -12.99 -1.94
N ILE A 392 -8.02 -13.87 -1.63
CA ILE A 392 -7.65 -14.99 -2.52
C ILE A 392 -8.78 -16.04 -2.48
N PRO A 393 -9.41 -16.36 -3.63
CA PRO A 393 -10.48 -17.34 -3.68
C PRO A 393 -10.02 -18.75 -3.28
N SER A 394 -10.90 -19.53 -2.65
CA SER A 394 -10.62 -20.91 -2.23
C SER A 394 -10.35 -21.89 -3.38
N ASN A 395 -10.80 -21.56 -4.60
CA ASN A 395 -10.57 -22.32 -5.83
C ASN A 395 -9.30 -21.87 -6.59
N SER A 396 -8.48 -21.00 -6.01
CA SER A 396 -7.19 -20.63 -6.58
C SER A 396 -6.10 -21.62 -6.16
N PRO A 397 -5.09 -21.91 -7.01
CA PRO A 397 -3.89 -22.63 -6.58
C PRO A 397 -3.16 -21.96 -5.40
N ALA A 398 -3.33 -20.64 -5.25
CA ALA A 398 -2.76 -19.87 -4.13
C ALA A 398 -3.50 -20.09 -2.79
N ALA A 399 -4.67 -20.72 -2.78
CA ALA A 399 -5.59 -20.74 -1.64
C ALA A 399 -5.01 -21.47 -0.41
N GLN A 400 -4.45 -22.66 -0.60
CA GLN A 400 -3.94 -23.48 0.50
C GLN A 400 -2.81 -22.75 1.24
N GLU A 401 -1.88 -22.18 0.48
CA GLU A 401 -0.78 -21.42 1.07
C GLU A 401 -1.26 -20.12 1.71
N ALA A 402 -2.19 -19.39 1.07
CA ALA A 402 -2.78 -18.19 1.63
C ALA A 402 -3.48 -18.46 2.98
N GLN A 403 -4.23 -19.56 3.10
CA GLN A 403 -4.88 -19.96 4.35
C GLN A 403 -3.86 -20.28 5.45
N LYS A 404 -2.78 -20.99 5.12
CA LYS A 404 -1.70 -21.28 6.05
C LYS A 404 -1.05 -19.98 6.56
N LEU A 405 -0.74 -19.04 5.67
CA LEU A 405 -0.17 -17.74 6.04
C LEU A 405 -1.13 -16.88 6.84
N LEU A 406 -2.44 -16.94 6.58
CA LEU A 406 -3.44 -16.21 7.36
C LEU A 406 -3.49 -16.67 8.82
N LEU A 407 -3.26 -17.96 9.09
CA LEU A 407 -3.16 -18.47 10.46
C LEU A 407 -1.95 -17.90 11.21
N GLU A 408 -0.86 -17.59 10.49
CA GLU A 408 0.34 -17.00 11.06
C GLU A 408 0.25 -15.46 11.18
N TYR A 409 -0.29 -14.77 10.17
CA TYR A 409 -0.22 -13.32 10.07
C TYR A 409 -1.32 -12.60 10.85
N LYS A 410 -2.50 -13.21 11.04
CA LYS A 410 -3.58 -12.61 11.83
C LYS A 410 -3.18 -12.37 13.30
N PRO A 411 -2.55 -13.33 14.01
CA PRO A 411 -2.03 -13.07 15.35
C PRO A 411 -1.01 -11.93 15.39
N LYS A 412 -0.07 -11.87 14.42
CA LYS A 412 0.94 -10.79 14.35
C LYS A 412 0.32 -9.41 14.16
N LEU A 413 -0.71 -9.31 13.30
CA LEU A 413 -1.51 -8.10 13.16
C LEU A 413 -2.18 -7.69 14.47
N ALA A 414 -2.77 -8.64 15.20
CA ALA A 414 -3.39 -8.38 16.49
C ALA A 414 -2.37 -7.83 17.49
N THR A 415 -1.21 -8.49 17.63
CA THR A 415 -0.12 -8.02 18.50
C THR A 415 0.36 -6.62 18.14
N ALA A 416 0.55 -6.33 16.84
CA ALA A 416 0.96 -5.00 16.39
C ALA A 416 -0.08 -3.93 16.71
N ARG A 417 -1.37 -4.25 16.55
CA ARG A 417 -2.49 -3.35 16.88
C ARG A 417 -2.57 -3.08 18.39
N ASP A 418 -2.43 -4.12 19.20
CA ASP A 418 -2.46 -3.99 20.66
C ASP A 418 -1.29 -3.12 21.14
N ARG A 419 -0.09 -3.35 20.58
CA ARG A 419 1.07 -2.53 20.91
C ARG A 419 0.91 -1.08 20.48
N ALA A 420 0.43 -0.82 19.26
CA ALA A 420 0.16 0.55 18.80
C ALA A 420 -0.88 1.26 19.68
N THR A 421 -1.93 0.55 20.11
CA THR A 421 -2.97 1.08 21.01
C THR A 421 -2.39 1.43 22.37
N LYS A 422 -1.58 0.55 22.94
CA LYS A 422 -0.88 0.78 24.21
C LYS A 422 0.01 2.02 24.16
N GLU A 423 0.84 2.15 23.12
CA GLU A 423 1.70 3.32 22.95
C GLU A 423 0.89 4.60 22.72
N GLN A 424 -0.28 4.52 22.07
CA GLN A 424 -1.15 5.66 21.87
C GLN A 424 -1.76 6.15 23.19
N LEU A 425 -2.26 5.23 24.02
CA LEU A 425 -2.78 5.56 25.34
C LEU A 425 -1.68 6.18 26.21
N ALA A 426 -0.48 5.60 26.21
CA ALA A 426 0.66 6.15 26.94
C ALA A 426 1.05 7.56 26.48
N ALA A 427 1.07 7.82 25.17
CA ALA A 427 1.32 9.15 24.60
C ALA A 427 0.27 10.17 25.07
N GLN A 428 -1.01 9.78 25.04
CA GLN A 428 -2.11 10.64 25.47
C GLN A 428 -2.03 10.94 26.97
N SER A 429 -1.80 9.93 27.80
CA SER A 429 -1.61 10.11 29.25
C SER A 429 -0.40 11.00 29.56
N TYR A 430 0.71 10.82 28.85
CA TYR A 430 1.89 11.69 29.02
C TYR A 430 1.55 13.14 28.71
N GLN A 431 0.86 13.40 27.60
CA GLN A 431 0.43 14.74 27.21
C GLN A 431 -0.56 15.33 28.23
N GLN A 432 -1.49 14.53 28.74
CA GLN A 432 -2.43 14.94 29.79
C GLN A 432 -1.69 15.35 31.07
N ALA A 433 -0.70 14.57 31.51
CA ALA A 433 0.11 14.88 32.69
C ALA A 433 0.85 16.23 32.52
N VAL A 434 1.49 16.44 31.37
CA VAL A 434 2.21 17.68 31.06
C VAL A 434 1.25 18.88 31.00
N ASN A 435 0.07 18.72 30.41
CA ASN A 435 -0.92 19.79 30.31
C ASN A 435 -1.54 20.14 31.68
N ALA A 436 -1.84 19.14 32.51
CA ALA A 436 -2.31 19.36 33.88
C ALA A 436 -1.27 20.13 34.71
N ALA A 437 0.02 19.76 34.59
CA ALA A 437 1.11 20.50 35.23
C ALA A 437 1.21 21.97 34.76
N LYS A 438 1.01 22.23 33.46
CA LYS A 438 0.95 23.60 32.93
C LYS A 438 -0.22 24.40 33.50
N GLN A 439 -1.40 23.78 33.63
CA GLN A 439 -2.57 24.42 34.22
C GLN A 439 -2.37 24.70 35.71
N ALA A 440 -1.79 23.74 36.45
CA ALA A 440 -1.45 23.93 37.85
C ALA A 440 -0.56 25.17 38.06
N ARG A 441 0.52 25.30 37.28
CA ARG A 441 1.40 26.48 37.30
C ARG A 441 0.69 27.79 36.96
N ALA A 442 -0.33 27.76 36.10
CA ALA A 442 -1.13 28.94 35.79
C ALA A 442 -1.98 29.35 37.00
N TYR A 443 -2.60 28.38 37.70
CA TYR A 443 -3.37 28.65 38.92
C TYR A 443 -2.51 29.14 40.08
N GLU A 444 -1.28 28.62 40.22
CA GLU A 444 -0.31 29.13 41.21
C GLU A 444 -0.01 30.62 40.98
N LYS A 445 0.19 31.04 39.72
CA LYS A 445 0.41 32.46 39.38
C LYS A 445 -0.79 33.36 39.69
N LEU A 446 -1.99 32.79 39.72
CA LEU A 446 -3.23 33.48 40.07
C LEU A 446 -3.57 33.38 41.56
N ASN A 447 -2.69 32.80 42.39
CA ASN A 447 -2.93 32.49 43.81
C ASN A 447 -4.17 31.60 44.06
N GLN A 448 -4.61 30.84 43.06
CA GLN A 448 -5.74 29.91 43.16
C GLN A 448 -5.24 28.53 43.59
N TRP A 449 -4.75 28.45 44.84
CA TRP A 449 -4.05 27.26 45.35
C TRP A 449 -4.91 26.00 45.37
N GLN A 450 -6.22 26.11 45.60
CA GLN A 450 -7.12 24.95 45.58
C GLN A 450 -7.14 24.27 44.19
N ALA A 451 -7.24 25.07 43.12
CA ALA A 451 -7.19 24.56 41.76
C ALA A 451 -5.80 24.02 41.41
N ALA A 452 -4.74 24.71 41.83
CA ALA A 452 -3.36 24.25 41.62
C ALA A 452 -3.12 22.86 42.22
N VAL A 453 -3.56 22.59 43.44
CA VAL A 453 -3.45 21.27 44.09
C VAL A 453 -4.17 20.18 43.29
N VAL A 454 -5.39 20.45 42.80
CA VAL A 454 -6.16 19.49 41.99
C VAL A 454 -5.40 19.13 40.71
N TYR A 455 -4.90 20.14 39.98
CA TYR A 455 -4.20 19.93 38.72
C TYR A 455 -2.82 19.31 38.90
N TRP A 456 -2.08 19.64 39.96
CA TRP A 456 -0.84 18.95 40.30
C TRP A 456 -1.09 17.49 40.70
N GLY A 457 -2.16 17.23 41.46
CA GLY A 457 -2.60 15.88 41.81
C GLY A 457 -2.90 15.05 40.56
N GLN A 458 -3.65 15.62 39.61
CA GLN A 458 -3.92 14.98 38.33
C GLN A 458 -2.63 14.71 37.54
N ALA A 459 -1.75 15.71 37.40
CA ALA A 459 -0.48 15.57 36.69
C ALA A 459 0.38 14.43 37.25
N PHE A 460 0.52 14.37 38.57
CA PHE A 460 1.27 13.34 39.27
C PHE A 460 0.65 11.95 39.09
N GLN A 461 -0.66 11.79 39.31
CA GLN A 461 -1.33 10.49 39.18
C GLN A 461 -1.30 9.97 37.75
N THR A 462 -1.55 10.83 36.76
CA THR A 462 -1.50 10.44 35.34
C THR A 462 -0.08 10.03 34.93
N ALA A 463 0.96 10.74 35.38
CA ALA A 463 2.35 10.36 35.10
C ALA A 463 2.69 8.97 35.69
N LYS A 464 2.20 8.67 36.89
CA LYS A 464 2.44 7.39 37.60
C LYS A 464 1.74 6.19 36.94
N GLN A 465 0.61 6.41 36.26
CA GLN A 465 -0.19 5.33 35.65
C GLN A 465 0.32 4.89 34.27
N ILE A 466 1.31 5.57 33.69
CA ILE A 466 1.87 5.20 32.40
C ILE A 466 2.60 3.86 32.50
N SER A 467 2.25 2.91 31.63
CA SER A 467 2.76 1.53 31.67
C SER A 467 4.28 1.47 31.46
N GLN A 468 4.96 0.62 32.23
CA GLN A 468 6.42 0.36 32.13
C GLN A 468 6.86 -0.12 30.75
N ASP A 469 5.99 -0.82 30.05
CA ASP A 469 6.24 -1.36 28.72
C ASP A 469 5.72 -0.40 27.63
N SER A 470 6.02 0.88 27.79
CA SER A 470 5.80 1.92 26.79
C SER A 470 7.05 2.77 26.60
N PHE A 471 7.25 3.30 25.40
CA PHE A 471 8.33 4.25 25.12
C PHE A 471 8.21 5.57 25.91
N TYR A 472 7.02 5.88 26.44
CA TYR A 472 6.81 7.08 27.24
C TYR A 472 7.14 6.88 28.72
N TYR A 473 7.41 5.66 29.17
CA TYR A 473 7.60 5.35 30.59
C TYR A 473 8.79 6.11 31.21
N SER A 474 9.96 6.08 30.59
CA SER A 474 11.16 6.76 31.13
C SER A 474 10.96 8.27 31.21
N SER A 475 10.32 8.85 30.19
CA SER A 475 9.98 10.27 30.16
C SER A 475 8.96 10.62 31.24
N ALA A 476 7.92 9.79 31.44
CA ALA A 476 6.95 9.96 32.51
C ALA A 476 7.59 9.85 33.90
N GLN A 477 8.48 8.87 34.10
CA GLN A 477 9.17 8.65 35.37
C GLN A 477 10.00 9.87 35.79
N SER A 478 10.63 10.56 34.83
CA SER A 478 11.38 11.80 35.09
C SER A 478 10.50 12.96 35.58
N LEU A 479 9.18 12.90 35.37
CA LEU A 479 8.23 13.93 35.80
C LEU A 479 7.66 13.68 37.20
N ILE A 480 7.78 12.47 37.75
CA ILE A 480 7.11 12.09 39.01
C ILE A 480 7.63 12.91 40.20
N GLU A 481 8.96 12.98 40.38
CA GLU A 481 9.58 13.77 41.46
C GLU A 481 9.30 15.28 41.37
N PRO A 482 9.50 15.96 40.23
CA PRO A 482 9.20 17.39 40.18
C PRO A 482 7.71 17.68 40.37
N TYR A 483 6.80 16.79 39.95
CA TYR A 483 5.36 16.98 40.14
C TYR A 483 4.93 16.70 41.58
N SER A 484 5.52 15.71 42.26
CA SER A 484 5.24 15.45 43.67
C SER A 484 5.71 16.62 44.56
N ALA A 485 6.88 17.18 44.27
CA ALA A 485 7.40 18.35 44.97
C ALA A 485 6.51 19.59 44.77
N ALA A 486 6.09 19.86 43.52
CA ALA A 486 5.20 20.98 43.22
C ALA A 486 3.81 20.81 43.84
N LEU A 487 3.27 19.59 43.85
CA LEU A 487 2.02 19.27 44.55
C LEU A 487 2.13 19.58 46.04
N LYS A 488 3.21 19.13 46.69
CA LYS A 488 3.45 19.38 48.11
C LYS A 488 3.54 20.87 48.41
N GLN A 489 4.28 21.63 47.58
CA GLN A 489 4.37 23.08 47.71
C GLN A 489 3.02 23.77 47.56
N ALA A 490 2.19 23.36 46.61
CA ALA A 490 0.85 23.92 46.41
C ALA A 490 -0.08 23.59 47.59
N GLN A 491 0.05 22.40 48.21
CA GLN A 491 -0.70 22.01 49.40
C GLN A 491 -0.33 22.89 50.61
N GLU A 492 0.96 23.10 50.87
CA GLU A 492 1.44 23.97 51.94
C GLU A 492 0.94 25.42 51.76
N LYS A 493 0.94 25.92 50.52
CA LYS A 493 0.41 27.27 50.20
C LYS A 493 -1.11 27.37 50.34
N LEU A 494 -1.83 26.30 50.03
CA LEU A 494 -3.28 26.24 50.24
C LEU A 494 -3.62 26.27 51.72
N GLU A 495 -2.92 25.49 52.55
CA GLU A 495 -3.12 25.48 54.01
C GLU A 495 -2.88 26.86 54.61
N LEU A 496 -1.79 27.53 54.22
CA LEU A 496 -1.49 28.91 54.63
C LEU A 496 -2.61 29.88 54.19
N THR A 497 -3.09 29.77 52.96
CA THR A 497 -4.15 30.64 52.44
C THR A 497 -5.48 30.45 53.18
N ASN A 498 -5.83 29.20 53.48
CA ASN A 498 -7.03 28.87 54.23
C ASN A 498 -6.96 29.38 55.68
N SER A 499 -5.79 29.21 56.33
CA SER A 499 -5.53 29.75 57.67
C SER A 499 -5.70 31.27 57.68
N LEU A 500 -5.05 32.00 56.78
CA LEU A 500 -5.17 33.46 56.67
C LEU A 500 -6.62 33.91 56.41
N GLN A 501 -7.38 33.16 55.61
CA GLN A 501 -8.78 33.47 55.34
C GLN A 501 -9.66 33.27 56.57
N GLN A 502 -9.40 32.22 57.36
CA GLN A 502 -10.08 32.01 58.63
C GLN A 502 -9.73 33.13 59.62
N THR A 503 -8.45 33.51 59.73
CA THR A 503 -8.02 34.65 60.55
C THR A 503 -8.74 35.94 60.16
N ARG A 504 -8.90 36.22 58.86
CA ARG A 504 -9.68 37.38 58.39
C ARG A 504 -11.15 37.29 58.80
N ASN A 505 -11.76 36.12 58.74
CA ASN A 505 -13.15 35.93 59.14
C ASN A 505 -13.33 36.13 60.65
N ASP A 506 -12.40 35.62 61.46
CA ASP A 506 -12.43 35.75 62.91
C ASP A 506 -12.18 37.22 63.33
N LEU A 507 -11.19 37.88 62.74
CA LEU A 507 -10.97 39.33 62.93
C LEU A 507 -12.17 40.16 62.49
N ASN A 508 -12.82 39.79 61.39
CA ASN A 508 -14.00 40.52 60.94
C ASN A 508 -15.16 40.44 61.95
N LYS A 509 -15.36 39.27 62.57
CA LYS A 509 -16.35 39.09 63.64
C LYS A 509 -15.96 39.88 64.90
N THR A 510 -14.70 39.87 65.28
CA THR A 510 -14.21 40.57 66.49
C THR A 510 -14.17 42.09 66.31
N CYS A 511 -13.84 42.58 65.11
CA CYS A 511 -13.71 44.02 64.84
C CYS A 511 -15.00 44.68 64.35
N SER A 512 -16.02 43.91 63.97
CA SER A 512 -17.26 44.44 63.34
C SER A 512 -18.50 43.84 63.99
N ASP A 513 -18.76 44.25 65.24
CA ASP A 513 -20.01 43.94 65.93
C ASP A 513 -21.06 45.03 65.60
N GLU A 514 -21.85 45.53 66.56
CA GLU A 514 -22.83 46.62 66.32
C GLU A 514 -22.18 47.93 65.82
N ILE A 515 -20.92 48.18 66.21
CA ILE A 515 -20.06 49.26 65.73
C ILE A 515 -18.74 48.69 65.23
N ARG A 516 -18.11 49.37 64.27
CA ARG A 516 -16.79 48.96 63.79
C ARG A 516 -15.73 49.38 64.82
N ILE A 517 -15.24 48.41 65.58
CA ILE A 517 -14.28 48.58 66.69
C ILE A 517 -12.85 48.77 66.15
N CYS A 518 -12.49 48.02 65.10
CA CYS A 518 -11.17 48.06 64.52
C CYS A 518 -11.16 47.87 63.00
N THR A 519 -10.04 48.30 62.41
CA THR A 519 -9.64 47.96 61.04
C THR A 519 -8.43 47.04 61.11
N PHE A 520 -8.28 46.14 60.14
CA PHE A 520 -7.21 45.17 60.18
C PHE A 520 -6.63 44.88 58.80
N ASN A 521 -5.38 44.45 58.78
CA ASN A 521 -4.70 43.89 57.63
C ASN A 521 -4.00 42.59 58.04
N VAL A 522 -4.15 41.55 57.22
CA VAL A 522 -3.59 40.22 57.45
C VAL A 522 -2.76 39.82 56.25
N ASN A 523 -1.47 39.55 56.48
CA ASN A 523 -0.54 39.00 55.51
C ASN A 523 0.28 37.87 56.14
N ASP A 524 1.24 37.34 55.37
CA ASP A 524 2.14 36.26 55.76
C ASP A 524 3.18 36.66 56.83
N LYS A 525 3.28 37.95 57.19
CA LYS A 525 4.24 38.48 58.17
C LYS A 525 3.63 38.86 59.50
N GLY A 526 2.32 39.10 59.56
CA GLY A 526 1.67 39.61 60.76
C GLY A 526 0.21 39.99 60.57
N ILE A 527 -0.51 40.07 61.69
CA ILE A 527 -1.81 40.72 61.82
C ILE A 527 -1.56 42.15 62.33
N THR A 528 -2.04 43.15 61.60
CA THR A 528 -2.04 44.54 62.05
C THR A 528 -3.47 44.99 62.29
N VAL A 529 -3.77 45.45 63.50
CA VAL A 529 -5.09 45.94 63.91
C VAL A 529 -4.95 47.40 64.34
N SER A 530 -5.87 48.26 63.91
CA SER A 530 -5.93 49.67 64.30
C SER A 530 -7.33 49.99 64.82
N LEU A 531 -7.41 50.57 66.01
CA LEU A 531 -8.68 51.00 66.60
C LEU A 531 -9.33 52.11 65.76
N THR A 532 -10.65 52.16 65.74
CA THR A 532 -11.40 53.21 65.04
C THR A 532 -11.61 54.44 65.95
N PRO A 533 -11.67 55.66 65.38
CA PRO A 533 -11.98 56.87 66.14
C PRO A 533 -13.31 56.80 66.90
N GLU A 534 -14.30 56.12 66.31
CA GLU A 534 -15.63 55.97 66.90
C GLU A 534 -15.59 55.11 68.17
N TYR A 535 -14.76 54.06 68.17
CA TYR A 535 -14.58 53.20 69.33
C TYR A 535 -13.76 53.88 70.44
N GLU A 536 -12.74 54.66 70.07
CA GLU A 536 -11.92 55.38 71.05
C GLU A 536 -12.69 56.49 71.78
N GLN A 537 -13.66 57.14 71.12
CA GLN A 537 -14.59 58.07 71.77
C GLN A 537 -15.46 57.39 72.84
N ILE A 538 -15.89 56.15 72.60
CA ILE A 538 -16.68 55.38 73.56
C ILE A 538 -15.85 55.04 74.80
N LEU A 539 -14.59 54.63 74.61
CA LEU A 539 -13.64 54.38 75.71
C LEU A 539 -13.34 55.64 76.54
N GLN A 540 -13.28 56.82 75.92
CA GLN A 540 -13.06 58.10 76.61
C GLN A 540 -14.31 58.63 77.34
N SER A 541 -15.51 58.41 76.78
CA SER A 541 -16.77 58.83 77.42
C SER A 541 -17.12 58.00 78.66
N SER A 542 -16.75 56.72 78.68
CA SER A 542 -17.04 55.78 79.77
C SER A 542 -16.04 55.88 80.94
N SER A 543 -14.91 56.56 80.76
CA SER A 543 -13.92 56.85 81.80
C SER A 543 -14.13 58.22 82.49
N SER A 544 -15.08 59.03 82.02
CA SER A 544 -15.24 60.44 82.43
C SER A 544 -16.46 60.78 83.29
N GLU A 545 -17.23 59.81 83.81
CA GLU A 545 -18.33 60.09 84.77
C GLU A 545 -18.30 59.12 85.97
N ALA A 546 -17.71 59.57 87.08
CA ALA A 546 -17.98 59.04 88.42
C ALA A 546 -18.94 60.00 89.13
N ASP A 547 -20.25 59.91 88.84
CA ASP A 547 -21.30 60.63 89.58
C ASP A 547 -21.79 59.76 90.76
N PRO A 548 -21.70 60.20 92.04
CA PRO A 548 -21.91 59.33 93.21
C PRO A 548 -23.35 58.85 93.49
N GLN A 549 -24.35 59.13 92.64
CA GLN A 549 -25.77 58.99 93.03
C GLN A 549 -26.68 58.12 92.15
N ASN A 550 -26.20 57.47 91.09
CA ASN A 550 -27.02 56.51 90.33
C ASN A 550 -26.27 55.25 89.92
N ALA A 551 -26.59 54.13 90.58
CA ALA A 551 -26.10 52.80 90.25
C ALA A 551 -26.90 52.19 89.09
N ALA A 552 -26.56 52.57 87.86
CA ALA A 552 -26.80 51.75 86.66
C ALA A 552 -25.44 51.21 86.18
N PRO A 553 -25.36 50.01 85.58
CA PRO A 553 -24.09 49.37 85.30
C PRO A 553 -23.35 50.15 84.21
N VAL A 554 -22.37 50.94 84.64
CA VAL A 554 -21.33 51.46 83.76
C VAL A 554 -20.60 50.23 83.23
N VAL A 555 -20.75 49.97 81.93
CA VAL A 555 -19.94 48.96 81.25
C VAL A 555 -18.50 49.41 81.38
N ASP A 556 -17.70 48.62 82.10
CA ASP A 556 -16.30 48.89 82.39
C ASP A 556 -15.50 48.95 81.08
N ALA A 557 -15.20 50.17 80.63
CA ALA A 557 -14.49 50.45 79.38
C ALA A 557 -13.13 49.74 79.31
N THR A 558 -12.46 49.65 80.46
CA THR A 558 -11.18 48.96 80.66
C THR A 558 -11.33 47.47 80.41
N ASN A 559 -12.44 46.88 80.89
CA ASN A 559 -12.77 45.48 80.71
C ASN A 559 -13.07 45.17 79.23
N HIS A 560 -13.72 46.08 78.51
CA HIS A 560 -14.00 45.87 77.08
C HIS A 560 -12.74 45.88 76.20
N LEU A 561 -11.77 46.78 76.47
CA LEU A 561 -10.47 46.76 75.78
C LEU A 561 -9.68 45.48 76.11
N GLN A 562 -9.71 45.05 77.38
CA GLN A 562 -9.02 43.84 77.82
C GLN A 562 -9.61 42.57 77.19
N VAL A 563 -10.94 42.48 77.07
CA VAL A 563 -11.64 41.40 76.36
C VAL A 563 -11.30 41.40 74.86
N LEU A 564 -11.17 42.59 74.25
CA LEU A 564 -10.75 42.72 72.86
C LEU A 564 -9.30 42.24 72.66
N GLU A 565 -8.36 42.65 73.53
CA GLU A 565 -6.98 42.17 73.51
C GLU A 565 -6.88 40.66 73.68
N GLU A 566 -7.68 40.07 74.58
CA GLU A 566 -7.73 38.63 74.78
C GLU A 566 -8.29 37.89 73.55
N ALA A 567 -9.38 38.40 72.95
CA ALA A 567 -9.94 37.85 71.73
C ALA A 567 -8.94 37.93 70.56
N LEU A 568 -8.25 39.05 70.40
CA LEU A 568 -7.19 39.24 69.40
C LEU A 568 -5.98 38.33 69.67
N SER A 569 -5.61 38.12 70.93
CA SER A 569 -4.55 37.18 71.33
C SER A 569 -4.91 35.75 70.94
N VAL A 570 -6.15 35.30 71.20
CA VAL A 570 -6.62 33.97 70.81
C VAL A 570 -6.59 33.81 69.28
N ILE A 571 -6.97 34.83 68.52
CA ILE A 571 -6.90 34.81 67.06
C ILE A 571 -5.44 34.72 66.57
N SER A 572 -4.52 35.48 67.18
CA SER A 572 -3.08 35.45 66.88
C SER A 572 -2.47 34.08 67.20
N ASP A 573 -2.80 33.50 68.35
CA ASP A 573 -2.32 32.19 68.80
C ASP A 573 -2.87 31.05 67.92
N ASN A 574 -4.16 31.10 67.56
CA ASN A 574 -4.77 30.11 66.65
C ASN A 574 -4.20 30.18 65.24
N ALA A 575 -3.88 31.37 64.75
CA ALA A 575 -3.26 31.57 63.44
C ALA A 575 -1.74 31.32 63.45
N ASN A 576 -1.12 31.29 64.63
CA ASN A 576 0.33 31.27 64.83
C ASN A 576 1.07 32.39 64.06
N ILE A 577 0.47 33.59 64.02
CA ILE A 577 1.02 34.78 63.36
C ILE A 577 1.05 35.94 64.36
N PRO A 578 2.15 36.73 64.44
CA PRO A 578 2.24 37.85 65.38
C PRO A 578 1.19 38.92 65.11
N LEU A 579 0.67 39.54 66.18
CA LEU A 579 -0.35 40.59 66.13
C LEU A 579 0.18 41.89 66.74
N LEU A 580 -0.05 43.01 66.04
CA LEU A 580 0.21 44.37 66.52
C LEU A 580 -1.08 45.17 66.52
N LEU A 581 -1.41 45.78 67.66
CA LEU A 581 -2.55 46.66 67.85
C LEU A 581 -2.07 48.11 67.97
N TYR A 582 -2.67 49.00 67.17
CA TYR A 582 -2.38 50.42 67.13
C TYR A 582 -3.59 51.26 67.56
N ASP A 583 -3.35 52.39 68.22
CA ASP A 583 -4.36 53.42 68.47
C ASP A 583 -4.68 54.21 67.19
N THR A 584 -5.59 55.18 67.29
CA THR A 584 -5.93 56.07 66.16
C THR A 584 -4.80 57.04 65.78
N GLN A 585 -3.77 57.19 66.61
CA GLN A 585 -2.57 58.00 66.37
C GLN A 585 -1.43 57.19 65.74
N GLY A 586 -1.62 55.87 65.56
CA GLY A 586 -0.61 54.96 65.04
C GLY A 586 0.45 54.54 66.04
N GLN A 587 0.24 54.75 67.34
CA GLN A 587 1.11 54.21 68.39
C GLN A 587 0.71 52.77 68.72
N GLY A 588 1.71 51.88 68.84
CA GLY A 588 1.48 50.49 69.20
C GLY A 588 1.08 50.37 70.67
N ILE A 589 -0.15 49.91 70.92
CA ILE A 589 -0.71 49.74 72.27
C ILE A 589 -0.45 48.32 72.79
N TYR A 590 -0.52 47.33 71.90
CA TYR A 590 -0.40 45.92 72.27
C TYR A 590 0.32 45.12 71.18
N THR A 591 1.11 44.13 71.60
CA THR A 591 1.81 43.21 70.68
C THR A 591 1.73 41.80 71.25
N ARG A 592 1.30 40.86 70.41
CA ARG A 592 1.29 39.43 70.72
C ARG A 592 2.20 38.68 69.75
N ILE A 593 3.12 37.91 70.30
CA ILE A 593 3.94 36.96 69.54
C ILE A 593 3.48 35.56 69.99
N PRO A 594 2.88 34.76 69.08
CA PRO A 594 2.39 33.44 69.45
C PRO A 594 3.55 32.50 69.81
N GLY A 595 3.37 31.72 70.88
CA GLY A 595 4.37 30.77 71.39
C GLY A 595 5.46 31.37 72.30
N GLY A 596 5.32 32.62 72.74
CA GLY A 596 6.20 33.29 73.71
C GLY A 596 5.77 33.15 75.16
#